data_AF-A0A958R2Z7-F1
#
_entry.id   AF-A0A958R2Z7-F1
#
_cell.length_a   1.000
_cell.length_b   1.000
_cell.length_c   1.000
_cell.angle_alpha   90.00
_cell.angle_beta   90.00
_cell.angle_gamma   90.00
#
_symmetry.space_group_name_H-M   'P 1'
#
loop_
_entity.id
_entity.type
_entity.pdbx_description
1 polymer ?
#
loop_
_entity_poly.entity_id
_entity_poly.type
_entity_poly.pdbx_seq_one_letter_code
_entity_poly.pdbx_strand_id
1 'polypeptide(L)'
;MKDSEQKILQYEPSPEVKAFIFQQIQDLEPFLEKVGGLGVFVEKTEKHQEGGQVEENFLIRLVVSPDGGRIEVQGESPNIFEACIKAKSSLVSRLSPLVNALSATAGRDELVEYFSQGGQVH
;
A
#
# COMPACT_ATOMS: atom_id res chain seq x y z
N MET A 1 24.42 -22.93 -4.97
CA MET A 1 23.42 -22.00 -5.52
C MET A 1 24.04 -20.62 -5.39
N LYS A 2 24.38 -19.95 -6.51
CA LYS A 2 24.89 -18.58 -6.45
C LYS A 2 23.69 -17.66 -6.27
N ASP A 3 23.68 -16.90 -5.18
CA ASP A 3 22.74 -15.80 -4.98
C ASP A 3 22.74 -14.92 -6.23
N SER A 4 21.57 -14.76 -6.86
CA SER A 4 21.38 -13.79 -7.93
C SER A 4 21.51 -12.41 -7.30
N GLU A 5 22.52 -11.64 -7.71
CA GLU A 5 22.76 -10.30 -7.18
C GLU A 5 21.64 -9.37 -7.70
N GLN A 6 20.87 -8.79 -6.78
CA GLN A 6 19.83 -7.82 -7.09
C GLN A 6 20.32 -6.43 -6.71
N LYS A 7 20.39 -5.53 -7.70
CA LYS A 7 20.85 -4.16 -7.52
C LYS A 7 19.66 -3.20 -7.55
N ILE A 8 19.58 -2.32 -6.56
CA ILE A 8 18.56 -1.27 -6.50
C ILE A 8 19.18 0.03 -7.03
N LEU A 9 18.50 0.62 -8.00
CA LEU A 9 18.88 1.87 -8.64
C LEU A 9 17.84 2.93 -8.35
N GLN A 10 18.31 4.15 -8.10
CA GLN A 10 17.45 5.31 -8.01
C GLN A 10 16.80 5.55 -9.38
N TYR A 11 15.48 5.71 -9.38
CA TYR A 11 14.72 6.05 -10.57
C TYR A 11 13.98 7.37 -10.33
N GLU A 12 14.09 8.29 -11.27
CA GLU A 12 13.35 9.55 -11.24
C GLU A 12 12.14 9.45 -12.18
N PRO A 13 10.90 9.40 -11.66
CA PRO A 13 9.73 9.20 -12.50
C PRO A 13 9.41 10.45 -13.33
N SER A 14 8.97 10.24 -14.57
CA SER A 14 8.47 11.31 -15.43
C SER A 14 7.18 11.94 -14.86
N PRO A 15 6.81 13.16 -15.28
CA PRO A 15 5.55 13.79 -14.85
C PRO A 15 4.31 12.93 -15.09
N GLU A 16 4.25 12.21 -16.20
CA GLU A 16 3.14 11.31 -16.57
C GLU A 16 3.04 10.13 -15.60
N VAL A 17 4.18 9.54 -15.23
CA VAL A 17 4.24 8.45 -14.25
C VAL A 17 3.83 8.96 -12.87
N LYS A 18 4.30 10.15 -12.47
CA LYS A 18 3.89 10.78 -11.19
C LYS A 18 2.38 11.02 -11.16
N ALA A 19 1.81 11.56 -12.23
CA ALA A 19 0.39 11.80 -12.35
C ALA A 19 -0.42 10.50 -12.28
N PHE A 20 0.03 9.44 -12.96
CA PHE A 20 -0.60 8.14 -12.88
C PHE A 20 -0.58 7.56 -11.47
N ILE A 21 0.59 7.58 -10.80
CA ILE A 21 0.73 7.10 -9.42
C ILE A 21 -0.20 7.90 -8.51
N PHE A 22 -0.24 9.23 -8.65
CA PHE A 22 -1.11 10.11 -7.88
C PHE A 22 -2.60 9.75 -8.07
N GLN A 23 -3.04 9.55 -9.31
CA GLN A 23 -4.39 9.13 -9.61
C GLN A 23 -4.71 7.77 -8.98
N GLN A 24 -3.77 6.82 -9.00
CA GLN A 24 -3.98 5.50 -8.40
C GLN A 24 -4.12 5.55 -6.88
N ILE A 25 -3.34 6.39 -6.20
CA ILE A 25 -3.37 6.51 -4.74
C ILE A 25 -4.54 7.36 -4.24
N GLN A 26 -5.13 8.21 -5.08
CA GLN A 26 -6.28 9.03 -4.70
C GLN A 26 -7.47 8.16 -4.24
N ASP A 27 -7.67 7.01 -4.87
CA ASP A 27 -8.68 6.02 -4.45
C ASP A 27 -8.45 5.47 -3.03
N LEU A 28 -7.24 5.66 -2.48
CA LEU A 28 -6.87 5.23 -1.13
C LEU A 28 -7.10 6.33 -0.08
N GLU A 29 -7.41 7.57 -0.47
CA GLU A 29 -7.64 8.69 0.46
C GLU A 29 -8.62 8.35 1.59
N PRO A 30 -9.78 7.70 1.35
CA PRO A 30 -10.71 7.35 2.44
C PRO A 30 -10.10 6.43 3.50
N PHE A 31 -9.10 5.64 3.13
CA PHE A 31 -8.36 4.80 4.06
C PHE A 31 -7.34 5.64 4.82
N LEU A 32 -6.59 6.48 4.09
CA LEU A 32 -5.49 7.32 4.59
C LEU A 32 -5.93 8.34 5.65
N GLU A 33 -7.14 8.90 5.55
CA GLU A 33 -7.68 9.79 6.59
C GLU A 33 -7.63 9.18 8.00
N LYS A 34 -7.74 7.86 8.12
CA LYS A 34 -7.72 7.13 9.40
C LYS A 34 -6.35 6.56 9.77
N VAL A 35 -5.41 6.49 8.83
CA VAL A 35 -4.12 5.80 9.00
C VAL A 35 -2.89 6.67 8.73
N GLY A 36 -3.10 7.97 8.49
CA GLY A 36 -2.04 8.94 8.26
C GLY A 36 -1.57 9.03 6.80
N GLY A 37 -0.34 9.53 6.61
CA GLY A 37 0.22 9.78 5.28
C GLY A 37 0.64 8.50 4.53
N LEU A 38 0.64 8.59 3.20
CA LEU A 38 1.17 7.58 2.29
C LEU A 38 2.54 8.01 1.75
N GLY A 39 3.58 7.24 2.06
CA GLY A 39 4.87 7.34 1.41
C GLY A 39 4.91 6.49 0.14
N VAL A 40 5.42 7.07 -0.95
CA VAL A 40 5.62 6.36 -2.23
C VAL A 40 7.09 6.41 -2.61
N PHE A 41 7.68 5.23 -2.83
CA PHE A 41 9.05 5.09 -3.32
C PHE A 41 9.03 4.37 -4.66
N VAL A 42 9.81 4.89 -5.61
CA VAL A 42 9.91 4.32 -6.96
C VAL A 42 11.38 4.06 -7.26
N GLU A 43 11.69 2.81 -7.55
CA GLU A 43 13.05 2.33 -7.76
C GLU A 43 13.10 1.43 -9.00
N LYS A 44 14.31 1.23 -9.52
CA LYS A 44 14.59 0.19 -10.52
C LYS A 44 15.36 -0.94 -9.86
N THR A 45 15.02 -2.18 -10.22
CA THR A 45 15.74 -3.37 -9.80
C THR A 45 16.37 -4.04 -11.02
N GLU A 46 17.68 -4.28 -10.94
CA GLU A 46 18.40 -5.09 -11.93
C GLU A 46 18.68 -6.45 -11.31
N LYS A 47 18.27 -7.52 -12.00
CA LYS A 47 18.55 -8.89 -11.60
C LYS A 47 19.46 -9.56 -12.62
N HIS A 48 20.65 -9.94 -12.18
CA HIS A 48 21.61 -10.65 -13.03
C HIS A 48 21.29 -12.15 -13.02
N GLN A 49 21.00 -12.70 -14.20
CA GLN A 49 20.75 -14.13 -14.38
C GLN A 49 22.02 -14.88 -14.82
N GLU A 50 22.06 -16.18 -14.55
CA GLU A 50 23.12 -17.08 -15.03
C GLU A 50 23.12 -17.07 -16.57
N GLY A 51 24.20 -16.55 -17.16
CA GLY A 51 24.30 -16.33 -18.62
C GLY A 51 24.52 -14.87 -19.03
N GLY A 52 24.58 -13.94 -18.06
CA GLY A 52 24.90 -12.53 -18.33
C GLY A 52 23.72 -11.69 -18.80
N GLN A 53 22.51 -12.25 -18.77
CA GLN A 53 21.29 -11.48 -19.01
C GLN A 53 20.93 -10.66 -17.77
N VAL A 54 20.57 -9.40 -17.98
CA VAL A 54 20.10 -8.48 -16.94
C VAL A 54 18.61 -8.26 -17.17
N GLU A 55 17.80 -8.61 -16.18
CA GLU A 55 16.38 -8.26 -16.15
C GLU A 55 16.20 -6.97 -15.36
N GLU A 56 15.66 -5.94 -16.02
CA GLU A 56 15.26 -4.69 -15.38
C GLU A 56 13.78 -4.74 -15.01
N ASN A 57 13.47 -4.48 -13.75
CA ASN A 57 12.11 -4.26 -13.26
C ASN A 57 11.99 -2.89 -12.58
N PHE A 58 10.76 -2.43 -12.46
CA PHE A 58 10.39 -1.32 -11.60
C PHE A 58 9.83 -1.85 -10.30
N LEU A 59 10.27 -1.26 -9.19
CA LEU A 59 9.80 -1.54 -7.84
C LEU A 59 9.10 -0.30 -7.30
N ILE A 60 7.81 -0.42 -6.99
CA ILE A 60 7.05 0.62 -6.29
C ILE A 60 6.74 0.13 -4.89
N ARG A 61 7.18 0.90 -3.88
CA ARG A 61 6.88 0.64 -2.47
C ARG A 61 5.91 1.68 -1.95
N LEU A 62 4.86 1.20 -1.31
CA LEU A 62 3.85 2.02 -0.64
C LEU A 62 3.97 1.78 0.87
N VAL A 63 4.17 2.85 1.62
CA VAL A 63 4.36 2.82 3.07
C VAL A 63 3.29 3.65 3.74
N VAL A 64 2.56 3.04 4.66
CA VAL A 64 1.52 3.69 5.47
C VAL A 64 1.83 3.42 6.94
N SER A 65 1.59 4.40 7.79
CA SER A 65 1.89 4.30 9.23
C SER A 65 0.64 4.58 10.08
N PRO A 66 -0.31 3.63 10.16
CA PRO A 66 -1.43 3.73 11.10
C PRO A 66 -0.91 3.71 12.55
N ASP A 67 -1.58 4.42 13.46
CA ASP A 67 -1.22 4.58 14.88
C ASP A 67 -0.56 3.34 15.52
N GLY A 68 0.78 3.40 15.67
CA GLY A 68 1.58 2.36 16.32
C GLY A 68 2.12 1.24 15.41
N GLY A 69 1.83 1.28 14.11
CA GLY A 69 2.25 0.28 13.13
C GLY A 69 2.82 0.86 11.83
N ARG A 70 3.44 0.00 11.03
CA ARG A 70 3.90 0.32 9.68
C ARG A 70 3.47 -0.79 8.72
N ILE A 71 2.74 -0.41 7.69
CA ILE A 71 2.35 -1.29 6.58
C ILE A 71 3.20 -0.88 5.40
N GLU A 72 4.05 -1.80 4.95
CA GLU A 72 4.83 -1.65 3.73
C GLU A 72 4.44 -2.75 2.77
N VAL A 73 4.10 -2.36 1.54
CA VAL A 73 3.84 -3.28 0.45
C VAL A 73 4.64 -2.85 -0.77
N GLN A 74 4.90 -3.80 -1.65
CA GLN A 74 5.65 -3.57 -2.85
C GLN A 74 4.98 -4.22 -4.07
N GLY A 75 5.12 -3.57 -5.21
CA GLY A 75 4.79 -4.13 -6.51
C GLY A 75 6.01 -4.09 -7.42
N GLU A 76 6.33 -5.22 -8.02
CA GLU A 76 7.44 -5.37 -8.97
C GLU A 76 6.90 -5.79 -10.35
N SER A 77 7.34 -5.10 -11.39
CA SER A 77 7.03 -5.43 -12.79
C SER A 77 8.02 -4.78 -13.75
N PRO A 78 8.31 -5.38 -14.92
CA PRO A 78 9.04 -4.69 -16.00
C PRO A 78 8.31 -3.43 -16.51
N ASN A 79 7.01 -3.28 -16.20
CA ASN A 79 6.21 -2.09 -16.50
C ASN A 79 5.88 -1.32 -15.21
N ILE A 80 6.29 -0.05 -15.14
CA ILE A 80 6.07 0.80 -13.96
C ILE A 80 4.58 1.00 -13.59
N PHE A 81 3.70 1.06 -14.57
CA PHE A 81 2.25 1.21 -14.34
C PHE A 81 1.67 -0.05 -13.70
N GLU A 82 2.10 -1.22 -14.17
CA GLU A 82 1.71 -2.49 -13.55
C GLU A 82 2.30 -2.67 -12.15
N ALA A 83 3.55 -2.25 -11.94
CA ALA A 83 4.17 -2.25 -10.62
C ALA A 83 3.33 -1.43 -9.62
N CYS A 84 2.82 -0.27 -10.05
CA CYS A 84 1.95 0.58 -9.24
C CYS A 84 0.62 -0.11 -8.93
N ILE A 85 -0.02 -0.71 -9.94
CA ILE A 85 -1.30 -1.43 -9.76
C ILE A 85 -1.13 -2.61 -8.79
N LYS A 86 -0.04 -3.38 -8.92
CA LYS A 86 0.31 -4.47 -7.99
C LYS A 86 0.48 -3.94 -6.56
N ALA A 87 1.29 -2.89 -6.38
CA ALA A 87 1.53 -2.30 -5.07
C ALA A 87 0.23 -1.80 -4.41
N LYS A 88 -0.61 -1.08 -5.16
CA LYS A 88 -1.94 -0.63 -4.70
C LYS A 88 -2.83 -1.81 -4.29
N SER A 89 -2.91 -2.83 -5.13
CA SER A 89 -3.75 -4.01 -4.87
C SER A 89 -3.30 -4.72 -3.59
N SER A 90 -2.00 -4.87 -3.39
CA SER A 90 -1.43 -5.40 -2.15
C SER A 90 -1.78 -4.52 -0.95
N LEU A 91 -1.69 -3.20 -1.07
CA LEU A 91 -2.02 -2.27 0.02
C LEU A 91 -3.50 -2.38 0.42
N VAL A 92 -4.41 -2.35 -0.57
CA VAL A 92 -5.85 -2.50 -0.34
C VAL A 92 -6.13 -3.82 0.39
N SER A 93 -5.55 -4.93 -0.05
CA SER A 93 -5.75 -6.23 0.60
C SER A 93 -5.30 -6.27 2.06
N ARG A 94 -4.32 -5.44 2.44
CA ARG A 94 -3.84 -5.29 3.82
C ARG A 94 -4.68 -4.31 4.63
N LEU A 95 -5.20 -3.25 4.00
CA LEU A 95 -6.01 -2.23 4.67
C LEU A 95 -7.47 -2.65 4.86
N SER A 96 -8.07 -3.39 3.93
CA SER A 96 -9.47 -3.84 4.01
C SER A 96 -9.83 -4.52 5.35
N PRO A 97 -9.06 -5.50 5.87
CA PRO A 97 -9.38 -6.11 7.16
C PRO A 97 -9.26 -5.13 8.34
N LEU A 98 -8.34 -4.16 8.28
CA LEU A 98 -8.17 -3.15 9.34
C LEU A 98 -9.35 -2.19 9.38
N VAL A 99 -9.81 -1.72 8.23
CA VAL A 99 -10.99 -0.85 8.14
C VAL A 99 -12.25 -1.59 8.58
N ASN A 100 -12.42 -2.84 8.16
CA ASN A 100 -13.57 -3.64 8.59
C ASN A 100 -13.56 -3.89 10.10
N ALA A 101 -12.38 -4.11 10.70
CA ALA A 101 -12.24 -4.24 12.16
C ALA A 101 -12.58 -2.93 12.88
N LEU A 102 -12.09 -1.77 12.39
CA LEU A 102 -12.38 -0.46 12.96
C LEU A 102 -13.87 -0.09 12.89
N SER A 103 -14.53 -0.37 11.76
CA SER A 103 -15.97 -0.15 11.59
C SER A 103 -16.80 -1.08 12.48
N ALA A 104 -16.35 -2.32 12.69
CA ALA A 104 -17.02 -3.27 13.60
C ALA A 104 -16.88 -2.87 15.08
N THR A 105 -15.77 -2.24 15.48
CA THR A 105 -15.62 -1.67 16.82
C THR A 105 -16.41 -0.38 17.01
N ALA A 106 -16.46 0.51 16.01
CA ALA A 106 -17.25 1.74 16.09
C ALA A 106 -18.76 1.48 16.27
N GLY A 107 -19.32 0.51 15.54
CA GLY A 107 -20.72 0.10 15.74
C GLY A 107 -20.98 -0.60 17.08
N ARG A 108 -19.92 -1.12 17.74
CA ARG A 108 -20.03 -1.76 19.06
C ARG A 108 -20.04 -0.73 20.18
N ASP A 109 -19.28 0.36 20.05
CA ASP A 109 -19.32 1.47 21.01
C ASP A 109 -20.66 2.21 20.96
N GLU A 110 -21.24 2.45 19.78
CA GLU A 110 -22.60 3.03 19.66
C GLU A 110 -23.67 2.13 20.30
N LEU A 111 -23.56 0.81 20.15
CA LEU A 111 -24.46 -0.15 20.81
C LEU A 111 -24.27 -0.14 22.34
N VAL A 112 -23.03 -0.07 22.84
CA VAL A 112 -22.75 -0.01 24.28
C VAL A 112 -23.24 1.32 24.89
N GLU A 113 -23.12 2.45 24.19
CA GLU A 113 -23.71 3.73 24.63
C GLU A 113 -25.25 3.67 24.68
N TYR A 114 -25.89 3.06 23.67
CA TYR A 114 -27.35 2.88 23.66
C TYR A 114 -27.86 1.98 24.80
N PHE A 115 -27.11 0.93 25.16
CA PHE A 115 -27.46 0.04 26.28
C PHE A 115 -27.08 0.61 27.66
N SER A 116 -26.06 1.48 27.75
CA SER A 116 -25.64 2.09 29.01
C SER A 116 -26.43 3.36 29.37
N GLN A 117 -27.07 4.03 28.41
CA GLN A 117 -28.01 5.13 28.65
C GLN A 117 -29.45 4.69 28.97
N GLY A 118 -29.68 3.39 29.19
CA GLY A 118 -30.95 2.91 29.72
C GLY A 118 -32.08 2.89 28.70
N GLY A 119 -31.91 2.12 27.62
CA GLY A 119 -32.98 1.81 26.67
C GLY A 119 -34.21 1.22 27.36
N GLN A 120 -35.16 2.08 27.77
CA GLN A 120 -36.52 1.68 28.08
C GLN A 120 -37.22 1.35 26.76
N VAL A 121 -37.48 0.07 26.58
CA VAL A 121 -38.47 -0.44 25.63
C VAL A 121 -39.87 0.00 26.11
N HIS A 122 -40.56 0.77 25.29
CA HIS A 122 -42.00 0.99 25.37
C HIS A 122 -42.73 -0.03 24.48
#